data_AF-A0AAW2SVM7-F1
#
_entry.id   AF-A0AAW2SVM7-F1
#
_cell.length_a   1.000
_cell.length_b   1.000
_cell.length_c   1.000
_cell.angle_alpha   90.00
_cell.angle_beta   90.00
_cell.angle_gamma   90.00
#
_symmetry.space_group_name_H-M   'P 1'
#
loop_
_entity.id
_entity.type
_entity.pdbx_description
1 polymer ?
#
loop_
_entity_poly.entity_id
_entity_poly.type
_entity_poly.pdbx_seq_one_letter_code
_entity_poly.pdbx_strand_id
1 'polypeptide(L)'
;MDFEEFCAAASSVYQLEALDRWEQHARCAYELFDKDGNRTIMIEELASELGLSPSIPVHAVLHDWIRHTDGKLSFLGFVKLLHGVSSRSLAKAH
;
A
#
# COMPACT_ATOMS: atom_id res chain seq x y z
N MET A 1 1.85 -10.30 -17.37
CA MET A 1 0.49 -10.19 -16.86
C MET A 1 -0.43 -10.67 -17.95
N ASP A 2 -1.24 -11.68 -17.69
CA ASP A 2 -2.29 -12.13 -18.62
C ASP A 2 -3.63 -11.37 -18.38
N PHE A 3 -4.68 -11.71 -19.14
CA PHE A 3 -5.97 -11.01 -19.06
C PHE A 3 -6.69 -11.23 -17.73
N GLU A 4 -6.63 -12.43 -17.16
CA GLU A 4 -7.28 -12.74 -15.90
C GLU A 4 -6.59 -12.03 -14.74
N GLU A 5 -5.25 -12.05 -14.73
CA GLU A 5 -4.43 -11.26 -13.80
C GLU A 5 -4.73 -9.76 -13.92
N PHE A 6 -4.88 -9.24 -15.14
CA PHE A 6 -5.22 -7.83 -15.36
C PHE A 6 -6.61 -7.49 -14.83
N CYS A 7 -7.63 -8.31 -15.13
CA CYS A 7 -8.99 -8.11 -14.63
C CYS A 7 -9.05 -8.15 -13.10
N ALA A 8 -8.34 -9.10 -12.48
CA ALA A 8 -8.25 -9.20 -11.02
C ALA A 8 -7.56 -7.95 -10.44
N ALA A 9 -6.39 -7.56 -10.97
CA ALA A 9 -5.65 -6.37 -10.54
C ALA A 9 -6.46 -5.08 -10.65
N ALA A 10 -7.21 -4.93 -11.75
CA ALA A 10 -8.03 -3.75 -12.01
C ALA A 10 -9.28 -3.68 -11.13
N SER A 11 -9.80 -4.82 -10.68
CA SER A 11 -11.00 -4.88 -9.85
C SER A 11 -10.69 -4.79 -8.36
N SER A 12 -9.77 -5.62 -7.86
CA SER A 12 -9.50 -5.73 -6.44
C SER A 12 -8.14 -6.36 -6.17
N VAL A 13 -7.36 -5.72 -5.32
CA VAL A 13 -6.05 -6.25 -4.93
C VAL A 13 -6.17 -7.61 -4.22
N TYR A 14 -7.26 -7.83 -3.49
CA TYR A 14 -7.57 -9.11 -2.85
C TYR A 14 -7.84 -10.25 -3.84
N GLN A 15 -8.38 -9.93 -5.03
CA GLN A 15 -8.58 -10.92 -6.08
C GLN A 15 -7.25 -11.26 -6.77
N LEU A 16 -6.40 -10.26 -7.00
CA LEU A 16 -5.06 -10.47 -7.54
C LEU A 16 -4.18 -11.29 -6.57
N GLU A 17 -4.34 -11.07 -5.27
CA GLU A 17 -3.66 -11.82 -4.20
C GLU A 17 -3.97 -13.31 -4.17
N ALA A 18 -5.17 -13.69 -4.59
CA ALA A 18 -5.57 -15.09 -4.66
C ALA A 18 -4.86 -15.87 -5.79
N LEU A 19 -4.10 -15.18 -6.66
CA LEU A 19 -3.36 -15.80 -7.75
C LEU A 19 -1.91 -16.10 -7.34
N ASP A 20 -1.35 -17.18 -7.90
CA ASP A 20 -0.01 -17.70 -7.56
C ASP A 20 1.13 -16.67 -7.72
N ARG A 21 0.91 -15.62 -8.53
CA ARG A 21 1.95 -14.66 -8.92
C ARG A 21 1.89 -13.34 -8.16
N TRP A 22 1.04 -13.22 -7.14
CA TRP A 22 0.90 -12.01 -6.34
C TRP A 22 2.24 -11.51 -5.77
N GLU A 23 2.99 -12.36 -5.07
CA GLU A 23 4.23 -11.92 -4.41
C GLU A 23 5.23 -11.35 -5.43
N GLN A 24 5.40 -12.03 -6.57
CA GLN A 24 6.27 -11.56 -7.65
C GLN A 24 5.80 -10.21 -8.20
N HIS A 25 4.49 -10.04 -8.44
CA HIS A 25 3.93 -8.79 -8.96
C HIS A 25 4.04 -7.65 -7.95
N ALA A 26 3.73 -7.89 -6.67
CA ALA A 26 3.84 -6.90 -5.61
C ALA A 26 5.30 -6.43 -5.45
N ARG A 27 6.27 -7.35 -5.49
CA ARG A 27 7.70 -7.02 -5.43
C ARG A 27 8.13 -6.17 -6.62
N CYS A 28 7.78 -6.57 -7.84
CA CYS A 28 8.11 -5.83 -9.06
C CYS A 28 7.50 -4.42 -9.05
N ALA A 29 6.24 -4.30 -8.62
CA ALA A 29 5.57 -3.01 -8.46
C ALA A 29 6.26 -2.14 -7.40
N TYR A 30 6.69 -2.74 -6.28
CA TYR A 30 7.42 -2.04 -5.24
C TYR A 30 8.80 -1.57 -5.71
N GLU A 31 9.54 -2.35 -6.49
CA GLU A 31 10.84 -1.93 -7.04
C GLU A 31 10.70 -0.68 -7.93
N LEU A 32 9.68 -0.66 -8.79
CA LEU A 32 9.35 0.51 -9.63
C LEU A 32 8.92 1.70 -8.77
N PHE A 33 8.07 1.46 -7.77
CA PHE A 33 7.65 2.47 -6.81
C PHE A 33 8.85 3.03 -6.02
N ASP A 34 9.74 2.19 -5.48
CA ASP A 34 10.88 2.62 -4.65
C ASP A 34 11.84 3.52 -5.41
N LYS A 35 12.01 3.24 -6.70
CA LYS A 35 12.88 4.00 -7.60
C LYS A 35 12.29 5.37 -7.94
N ASP A 36 11.04 5.41 -8.40
CA ASP A 36 10.50 6.60 -9.08
C ASP A 36 9.39 7.32 -8.27
N GLY A 37 8.74 6.63 -7.33
CA GLY A 37 7.54 7.10 -6.63
C GLY A 37 7.64 7.19 -5.10
N ASN A 38 8.57 6.46 -4.48
CA ASN A 38 8.69 6.36 -3.03
C ASN A 38 9.51 7.53 -2.50
N ARG A 39 8.78 8.52 -1.99
CA ARG A 39 9.33 9.71 -1.36
C ARG A 39 9.34 9.51 0.15
N THR A 40 10.15 10.31 0.84
CA THR A 40 10.11 10.36 2.31
C THR A 40 8.68 10.71 2.75
N ILE A 41 8.17 9.96 3.72
CA ILE A 41 6.80 10.10 4.21
C ILE A 41 6.79 10.91 5.50
N MET A 42 5.93 11.93 5.55
CA MET A 42 5.56 12.56 6.81
C MET A 42 4.52 11.69 7.52
N ILE A 43 4.81 11.28 8.75
CA ILE A 43 3.98 10.34 9.51
C ILE A 43 2.56 10.91 9.71
N GLU A 44 2.46 12.22 9.92
CA GLU A 44 1.21 12.94 10.12
C GLU A 44 0.32 12.91 8.87
N GLU A 45 0.93 13.06 7.68
CA GLU A 45 0.22 12.98 6.39
C GLU A 45 -0.28 11.55 6.16
N LEU A 46 0.59 10.55 6.38
CA LEU A 46 0.20 9.15 6.24
C LEU A 46 -0.90 8.76 7.23
N ALA A 47 -0.83 9.20 8.49
CA ALA A 47 -1.86 8.94 9.49
C ALA A 47 -3.20 9.58 9.11
N SER A 48 -3.18 10.82 8.62
CA SER A 48 -4.37 11.54 8.13
C SER A 48 -4.99 10.82 6.94
N GLU A 49 -4.17 10.43 5.97
CA GLU A 49 -4.57 9.64 4.82
C GLU A 49 -5.12 8.27 5.24
N LEU A 50 -4.65 7.66 6.32
CA LEU A 50 -5.17 6.40 6.86
C LEU A 50 -6.41 6.57 7.76
N GLY A 51 -6.84 7.80 8.04
CA GLY A 51 -7.98 8.08 8.92
C GLY A 51 -7.73 7.67 10.38
N LEU A 52 -6.46 7.61 10.81
CA LEU A 52 -6.11 7.29 12.18
C LEU A 52 -6.48 8.45 13.10
N SER A 53 -7.13 8.14 14.23
CA SER A 53 -7.43 9.14 15.26
C SER A 53 -6.11 9.68 15.84
N PRO A 54 -6.02 10.98 16.17
CA PRO A 54 -4.86 11.57 16.86
C PRO A 54 -4.52 10.91 18.20
N SER A 55 -5.46 10.16 18.78
CA SER A 55 -5.29 9.39 20.00
C SER A 55 -4.54 8.06 19.82
N ILE A 56 -4.31 7.63 18.58
CA ILE A 56 -3.54 6.42 18.26
C ILE A 56 -2.06 6.81 18.23
N PRO A 57 -1.16 6.04 18.89
CA PRO A 57 0.28 6.25 18.77
C PRO A 57 0.73 5.86 17.36
N VAL A 58 0.59 6.79 16.40
CA VAL A 58 0.85 6.59 14.97
C VAL A 58 2.27 6.11 14.69
N HIS A 59 3.24 6.55 15.50
CA HIS A 59 4.63 6.10 15.42
C HIS A 59 4.80 4.61 15.74
N ALA A 60 3.96 4.04 16.61
CA ALA A 60 3.98 2.62 16.93
C ALA A 60 3.26 1.77 15.88
N VAL A 61 2.21 2.33 15.25
CA VAL A 61 1.44 1.63 14.20
C VAL A 61 2.18 1.60 12.86
N LEU A 62 2.89 2.69 12.54
CA LEU A 62 3.57 2.87 11.25
C LEU A 62 5.06 2.52 11.32
N HIS A 63 5.55 2.07 12.48
CA HIS A 63 6.96 1.75 12.71
C HIS A 63 7.52 0.82 11.63
N ASP A 64 6.80 -0.25 11.29
CA ASP A 64 7.26 -1.25 10.32
C ASP A 64 6.90 -0.90 8.87
N TRP A 65 6.09 0.16 8.69
CA TRP A 65 5.66 0.63 7.38
C TRP A 65 6.65 1.62 6.79
N ILE A 66 7.48 2.26 7.62
CA ILE A 66 8.43 3.28 7.22
C ILE A 66 9.84 2.78 7.51
N ARG A 67 10.73 2.82 6.52
CA ARG A 67 12.13 2.45 6.68
C ARG A 67 12.86 3.49 7.52
N HIS A 68 13.52 3.05 8.59
CA HIS A 68 14.36 3.93 9.42
C HIS A 68 15.56 4.52 8.68
N THR A 69 15.99 3.89 7.59
CA THR A 69 17.18 4.31 6.82
C THR A 69 16.98 5.63 6.08
N ASP A 70 15.78 5.87 5.56
CA ASP A 70 15.50 7.00 4.66
C ASP A 70 14.09 7.60 4.80
N GLY A 71 13.29 7.12 5.76
CA GLY A 71 11.94 7.60 6.02
C GLY A 71 10.95 7.30 4.88
N LYS A 72 11.30 6.41 3.96
CA LYS A 72 10.43 6.00 2.86
C LYS A 72 9.55 4.82 3.25
N LEU A 73 8.51 4.55 2.47
CA LEU A 73 7.66 3.39 2.71
C LEU A 73 8.45 2.09 2.52
N SER A 74 8.27 1.13 3.41
CA SER A 74 8.78 -0.23 3.27
C SER A 74 7.89 -1.04 2.32
N PHE A 75 8.37 -2.20 1.87
CA PHE A 75 7.54 -3.13 1.10
C PHE A 75 6.26 -3.53 1.86
N LEU A 76 6.38 -3.76 3.17
CA LEU A 76 5.23 -4.05 4.03
C LEU A 76 4.24 -2.88 4.03
N GLY A 77 4.73 -1.64 4.19
CA GLY A 77 3.89 -0.45 4.12
C GLY A 77 3.20 -0.30 2.77
N PHE A 78 3.91 -0.59 1.67
CA PHE A 78 3.36 -0.56 0.31
C PHE A 78 2.21 -1.55 0.12
N VAL A 79 2.40 -2.81 0.54
CA VAL A 79 1.35 -3.83 0.49
C VAL A 79 0.17 -3.42 1.36
N LYS A 80 0.40 -2.95 2.59
CA LYS A 80 -0.67 -2.46 3.47
C LYS A 80 -1.46 -1.29 2.88
N LEU A 81 -0.80 -0.36 2.18
CA LEU A 81 -1.48 0.70 1.44
C LEU A 81 -2.33 0.15 0.30
N LEU A 82 -1.82 -0.81 -0.49
CA LEU A 82 -2.60 -1.44 -1.55
C LEU A 82 -3.93 -2.02 -1.03
N HIS A 83 -3.91 -2.70 0.11
CA HIS A 83 -5.12 -3.22 0.76
C HIS A 83 -6.03 -2.13 1.35
N GLY A 84 -5.45 -1.10 1.98
CA GLY A 84 -6.19 -0.05 2.70
C GLY A 84 -6.83 1.01 1.78
N VAL A 85 -6.22 1.29 0.63
CA VAL A 85 -6.75 2.22 -0.37
C VAL A 85 -7.89 1.57 -1.18
N SER A 86 -7.79 0.27 -1.44
CA SER A 86 -8.82 -0.50 -2.17
C SER A 86 -10.17 -0.54 -1.44
N SER A 87 -10.19 -0.49 -0.11
CA SER A 87 -11.45 -0.44 0.66
C SER A 87 -12.15 0.94 0.60
N ARG A 88 -11.44 2.00 0.25
CA ARG A 88 -11.97 3.38 0.24
C ARG A 88 -12.50 3.84 -1.11
N SER A 89 -11.98 3.30 -2.22
CA SER A 89 -12.55 3.55 -3.55
C SER A 89 -13.98 3.01 -3.68
N LEU A 90 -14.34 1.95 -2.95
CA LEU A 90 -15.71 1.43 -2.90
C LEU A 90 -16.67 2.25 -2.03
N ALA A 91 -16.16 3.05 -1.09
CA ALA A 91 -16.98 3.82 -0.15
C ALA A 91 -17.47 5.18 -0.73
N LYS A 92 -17.07 5.55 -1.96
CA LYS A 92 -17.37 6.86 -2.55
C LYS A 92 -18.28 6.84 -3.78
N ALA A 93 -18.94 5.72 -4.05
CA ALA A 93 -20.06 5.69 -4.99
C ALA A 93 -21.37 5.87 -4.20
N HIS A 94 -21.86 7.10 -4.12
CA HIS A 94 -23.17 7.42 -3.55
C HIS A 94 -23.93 8.37 -4.48
#